data_AF-A0A8S4SP29-F1
#
_entry.id   AF-A0A8S4SP29-F1
#
_cell.length_a   1.000
_cell.length_b   1.000
_cell.length_c   1.000
_cell.angle_alpha   90.00
_cell.angle_beta   90.00
_cell.angle_gamma   90.00
#
_symmetry.space_group_name_H-M   'P 1'
#
loop_
_entity.id
_entity.type
_entity.pdbx_description
1 polymer ?
#
loop_
_entity_poly.entity_id
_entity_poly.type
_entity_poly.pdbx_seq_one_letter_code
_entity_poly.pdbx_strand_id
1 'polypeptide(L)'
;MHRLALFIFSVVVLLNKGCCEYEINEEKTAMLEECAKTVVRDPHSCDFQTCVAKKSGFMLSNGTIDKSLLEATIEKDFKNKTDIMAIVKEKCLLDNLEEYGPPHMCHIGKVTNCLHLYLILNCPQWKTSEHCDKVRDRLDDCESVFP
;
A
#
# COMPACT_ATOMS: atom_id res chain seq x y z
N MET A 1 14.83 7.84 23.60
CA MET A 1 14.74 8.26 22.19
C MET A 1 15.05 7.15 21.17
N HIS A 2 15.42 5.91 21.56
CA HIS A 2 15.69 4.81 20.60
C HIS A 2 14.48 3.93 20.23
N ARG A 3 13.33 4.06 20.91
CA ARG A 3 12.12 3.26 20.60
C ARG A 3 11.29 3.80 19.44
N LEU A 4 11.43 5.09 19.10
CA LEU A 4 10.67 5.73 18.02
C LEU A 4 11.15 5.25 16.63
N ALA A 5 12.46 5.07 16.46
CA ALA A 5 13.06 4.60 15.21
C ALA A 5 12.64 3.15 14.86
N LEU A 6 12.47 2.26 15.85
CA LEU A 6 12.01 0.88 15.64
C LEU A 6 10.53 0.80 15.23
N PHE A 7 9.72 1.80 15.62
CA PHE A 7 8.30 1.88 15.27
C PHE A 7 8.07 2.44 13.86
N ILE A 8 8.86 3.44 13.45
CA ILE A 8 8.86 3.99 12.08
C ILE A 8 9.22 2.89 11.06
N PHE A 9 10.18 2.02 11.40
CA PHE A 9 10.50 0.84 10.58
C PHE A 9 9.30 -0.12 10.45
N SER A 10 8.49 -0.31 11.49
CA SER A 10 7.44 -1.34 11.51
C SER A 10 6.28 -1.05 10.55
N VAL A 11 6.02 0.21 10.17
CA VAL A 11 4.92 0.56 9.26
C VAL A 11 5.34 0.38 7.79
N VAL A 12 6.57 0.74 7.44
CA VAL A 12 7.17 0.45 6.11
C VAL A 12 7.38 -1.06 5.91
N VAL A 13 7.59 -1.79 7.02
CA VAL A 13 7.81 -3.25 7.04
C VAL A 13 6.60 -4.07 6.58
N LEU A 14 5.38 -3.52 6.61
CA LEU A 14 4.16 -4.30 6.39
C LEU A 14 3.90 -4.67 4.93
N LEU A 15 4.64 -4.09 3.98
CA LEU A 15 4.39 -4.30 2.55
C LEU A 15 5.45 -5.12 1.83
N ASN A 16 6.66 -5.24 2.40
CA ASN A 16 7.76 -5.87 1.66
C ASN A 16 8.91 -6.39 2.53
N LYS A 17 8.69 -6.67 3.83
CA LYS A 17 9.79 -7.00 4.77
C LYS A 17 10.96 -5.99 4.74
N GLY A 18 10.70 -4.76 4.28
CA GLY A 18 11.72 -3.73 4.07
C GLY A 18 12.62 -3.91 2.85
N CYS A 19 12.27 -4.72 1.85
CA CYS A 19 13.10 -4.97 0.65
C CYS A 19 12.98 -3.91 -0.44
N CYS A 20 11.84 -3.24 -0.56
CA CYS A 20 11.70 -2.06 -1.40
C CYS A 20 11.70 -0.80 -0.56
N GLU A 21 12.49 0.20 -0.98
CA GLU A 21 12.58 1.48 -0.31
C GLU A 21 11.60 2.49 -0.92
N TYR A 22 10.62 2.88 -0.10
CA TYR A 22 9.70 3.97 -0.36
C TYR A 22 9.89 5.05 0.69
N GLU A 23 10.11 6.28 0.23
CA GLU A 23 10.04 7.43 1.11
C GLU A 23 8.57 7.67 1.49
N ILE A 24 8.26 7.49 2.77
CA ILE A 24 7.01 7.96 3.36
C ILE A 24 7.31 9.19 4.20
N ASN A 25 6.46 10.21 4.11
CA ASN A 25 6.63 11.42 4.90
C ASN A 25 6.19 11.20 6.37
N GLU A 26 6.55 12.15 7.23
CA GLU A 26 6.22 12.10 8.67
C GLU A 26 4.71 12.12 8.92
N GLU A 27 3.94 12.87 8.11
CA GLU A 27 2.48 12.94 8.17
C GLU A 27 1.85 11.55 8.02
N LYS A 28 2.27 10.82 6.98
CA LYS A 28 1.78 9.47 6.66
C LYS A 28 2.22 8.44 7.70
N THR A 29 3.44 8.57 8.20
CA THR A 29 3.95 7.73 9.29
C THR A 29 3.09 7.89 10.55
N ALA A 30 2.83 9.13 10.96
CA ALA A 30 2.01 9.44 12.13
C ALA A 30 0.56 8.91 11.99
N MET A 31 -0.03 9.07 10.81
CA MET A 31 -1.36 8.53 10.50
C MET A 31 -1.41 7.00 10.64
N LEU A 32 -0.42 6.29 10.08
CA LEU A 32 -0.36 4.83 10.12
C LEU A 32 -0.17 4.32 11.55
N GLU A 33 0.67 4.99 12.35
CA GLU A 33 0.83 4.70 13.77
C GLU A 33 -0.46 4.92 14.57
N GLU A 34 -1.22 5.98 14.25
CA GLU A 34 -2.50 6.24 14.90
C GLU A 34 -3.53 5.14 14.60
N CYS A 35 -3.60 4.70 13.34
CA CYS A 35 -4.45 3.57 12.96
C CYS A 35 -4.00 2.27 13.65
N ALA A 36 -2.69 1.99 13.71
CA ALA A 36 -2.17 0.80 14.38
C ALA A 36 -2.44 0.76 15.90
N LYS A 37 -2.66 1.92 16.53
CA LYS A 37 -3.02 2.02 17.95
C LYS A 37 -4.50 1.79 18.21
N THR A 38 -5.35 2.08 17.23
CA THR A 38 -6.82 2.11 17.39
C THR A 38 -7.50 0.83 16.92
N VAL A 39 -6.88 0.08 16.01
CA VAL A 39 -7.41 -1.18 15.48
C VAL A 39 -6.51 -2.36 15.82
N VAL A 40 -6.99 -3.59 15.59
CA VAL A 40 -6.16 -4.81 15.67
C VAL A 40 -4.86 -4.57 14.88
N ARG A 41 -3.72 -4.97 15.45
CA ARG A 41 -2.37 -4.79 14.86
C ARG A 41 -2.13 -5.67 13.62
N ASP A 42 -3.17 -5.97 12.86
CA ASP A 42 -3.07 -6.59 11.55
C ASP A 42 -3.27 -5.50 10.49
N PRO A 43 -2.22 -5.08 9.78
CA PRO A 43 -2.31 -4.08 8.72
C PRO A 43 -3.07 -4.56 7.48
N HIS A 44 -3.28 -5.88 7.36
CA HIS A 44 -4.13 -6.45 6.33
C HIS A 44 -5.60 -6.52 6.77
N SER A 45 -5.91 -6.15 8.01
CA SER A 45 -7.29 -6.08 8.47
C SER A 45 -8.05 -4.94 7.78
N CYS A 46 -9.32 -5.21 7.51
CA CYS A 46 -10.24 -4.23 6.96
C CYS A 46 -10.39 -3.00 7.84
N ASP A 47 -10.31 -3.16 9.18
CA ASP A 47 -10.39 -2.06 10.12
C ASP A 47 -9.19 -1.11 9.99
N PHE A 48 -7.98 -1.67 9.88
CA PHE A 48 -6.76 -0.88 9.68
C PHE A 48 -6.84 -0.09 8.37
N GLN A 49 -7.12 -0.78 7.27
CA GLN A 49 -7.17 -0.18 5.94
C GLN A 49 -8.28 0.88 5.85
N THR A 50 -9.43 0.63 6.48
CA THR A 50 -10.52 1.61 6.58
C THR A 50 -10.11 2.84 7.38
N CYS A 51 -9.38 2.68 8.48
CA CYS A 51 -8.86 3.81 9.26
C CYS A 51 -7.95 4.70 8.40
N VAL A 52 -7.00 4.08 7.69
CA VAL A 52 -6.05 4.78 6.81
C VAL A 52 -6.80 5.53 5.71
N ALA A 53 -7.76 4.87 5.06
CA ALA A 53 -8.54 5.47 3.97
C ALA A 53 -9.38 6.67 4.44
N LYS A 54 -9.99 6.59 5.63
CA LYS A 54 -10.74 7.71 6.23
C LYS A 54 -9.84 8.89 6.55
N LYS A 55 -8.66 8.65 7.14
CA LYS A 55 -7.71 9.72 7.49
C LYS A 55 -7.03 10.34 6.27
N SER A 56 -6.86 9.55 5.21
CA SER A 56 -6.36 10.04 3.92
C SER A 56 -7.42 10.81 3.13
N GLY A 57 -8.69 10.77 3.56
CA GLY A 57 -9.78 11.58 3.01
C GLY A 57 -10.46 11.00 1.77
N PHE A 58 -10.07 9.83 1.29
CA PHE A 58 -10.66 9.22 0.09
C PHE A 58 -11.74 8.17 0.39
N MET A 59 -12.01 7.87 1.67
CA MET A 59 -13.15 7.03 2.08
C MET A 59 -14.38 7.90 2.34
N LEU A 60 -15.46 7.64 1.61
CA LEU A 60 -16.74 8.30 1.78
C LEU A 60 -17.48 7.78 3.03
N SER A 61 -18.43 8.55 3.55
CA SER A 61 -19.21 8.21 4.74
C SER A 61 -20.05 6.94 4.59
N ASN A 62 -20.41 6.58 3.35
CA ASN A 62 -21.12 5.34 3.01
C ASN A 62 -20.20 4.11 2.92
N GLY A 63 -18.90 4.24 3.22
CA GLY A 63 -17.93 3.15 3.17
C GLY A 63 -17.42 2.81 1.76
N THR A 64 -17.73 3.65 0.75
CA THR A 64 -17.19 3.53 -0.61
C THR A 64 -15.99 4.45 -0.80
N ILE A 65 -15.21 4.20 -1.85
CA ILE A 65 -13.99 4.95 -2.16
C ILE A 65 -14.29 6.04 -3.18
N ASP A 66 -13.88 7.27 -2.88
CA ASP A 66 -13.80 8.33 -3.86
C ASP A 66 -12.54 8.13 -4.70
N LYS A 67 -12.72 7.62 -5.92
CA LYS A 67 -11.61 7.31 -6.83
C LYS A 67 -10.80 8.55 -7.21
N SER A 68 -11.42 9.72 -7.33
CA SER A 68 -10.73 10.97 -7.67
C SER A 68 -9.86 11.46 -6.51
N LEU A 69 -10.35 11.36 -5.27
CA LEU A 69 -9.56 11.69 -4.08
C LEU A 69 -8.46 10.66 -3.82
N LEU A 70 -8.72 9.38 -4.11
CA LEU A 70 -7.70 8.33 -4.06
C LEU A 70 -6.58 8.62 -5.08
N GLU A 71 -6.93 8.93 -6.33
CA GLU A 71 -5.97 9.31 -7.36
C GLU A 71 -5.10 10.49 -6.92
N ALA A 72 -5.71 11.57 -6.43
CA ALA A 72 -5.00 12.74 -5.93
C ALA A 72 -4.09 12.42 -4.72
N THR A 73 -4.51 11.49 -3.87
CA THR A 73 -3.72 11.02 -2.72
C THR A 73 -2.48 10.27 -3.20
N ILE A 74 -2.65 9.35 -4.15
CA ILE A 74 -1.53 8.58 -4.71
C ILE A 74 -0.60 9.52 -5.49
N GLU A 75 -1.10 10.46 -6.28
CA GLU A 75 -0.27 11.47 -6.95
C GLU A 75 0.55 12.32 -5.97
N LYS A 76 -0.04 12.71 -4.83
CA LYS A 76 0.68 13.42 -3.76
C LYS A 76 1.81 12.55 -3.21
N ASP A 77 1.53 11.27 -2.96
CA ASP A 77 2.48 10.33 -2.35
C ASP A 77 3.60 9.90 -3.31
N PHE A 78 3.33 9.89 -4.62
CA PHE A 78 4.23 9.41 -5.66
C PHE A 78 4.63 10.50 -6.67
N LYS A 79 4.58 11.77 -6.26
CA LYS A 79 4.77 12.96 -7.13
C LYS A 79 6.03 12.92 -8.02
N ASN A 80 7.06 12.18 -7.62
CA ASN A 80 8.33 12.05 -8.35
C ASN A 80 8.51 10.67 -9.03
N LYS A 81 7.47 9.84 -9.09
CA LYS A 81 7.48 8.46 -9.59
C LYS A 81 6.37 8.26 -10.64
N THR A 82 6.45 9.01 -11.73
CA THR A 82 5.41 9.11 -12.78
C THR A 82 5.07 7.76 -13.44
N ASP A 83 6.05 6.89 -13.60
CA ASP A 83 5.88 5.61 -14.30
C ASP A 83 5.01 4.64 -13.48
N ILE A 84 5.25 4.59 -12.17
CA ILE A 84 4.43 3.83 -11.21
C ILE A 84 2.99 4.35 -11.21
N MET A 85 2.84 5.67 -11.33
CA MET A 85 1.53 6.30 -11.26
C MET A 85 0.66 5.98 -12.48
N ALA A 86 1.24 5.91 -13.68
CA ALA A 86 0.50 5.49 -14.87
C ALA A 86 -0.08 4.06 -14.70
N ILE A 87 0.76 3.12 -14.25
CA ILE A 87 0.37 1.71 -14.02
C ILE A 87 -0.71 1.61 -12.95
N VAL A 88 -0.52 2.29 -11.81
CA VAL A 88 -1.49 2.27 -10.71
C VAL A 88 -2.85 2.84 -11.12
N LYS A 89 -2.89 3.91 -11.93
CA LYS A 89 -4.16 4.45 -12.44
C LYS A 89 -4.88 3.43 -13.31
N GLU A 90 -4.17 2.87 -14.29
CA GLU A 90 -4.72 1.89 -15.22
C GLU A 90 -5.23 0.66 -14.48
N LYS A 91 -4.37 0.04 -13.67
CA LYS A 91 -4.63 -1.26 -13.04
C LYS A 91 -5.44 -1.22 -11.76
N CYS A 92 -5.38 -0.14 -10.98
CA CYS A 92 -6.03 -0.10 -9.66
C CYS A 92 -7.20 0.87 -9.55
N LEU A 93 -7.32 1.85 -10.44
CA LEU A 93 -8.42 2.82 -10.38
C LEU A 93 -9.48 2.57 -11.44
N LEU A 94 -9.10 2.08 -12.62
CA LEU A 94 -10.01 1.83 -13.73
C LEU A 94 -10.51 0.37 -13.78
N ASP A 95 -9.65 -0.60 -13.48
CA ASP A 95 -9.99 -2.02 -13.56
C ASP A 95 -10.92 -2.53 -12.44
N ASN A 96 -11.40 -3.77 -12.64
CA ASN A 96 -12.25 -4.48 -11.69
C ASN A 96 -11.46 -4.97 -10.48
N LEU A 97 -11.66 -4.31 -9.34
CA LEU A 97 -10.96 -4.61 -8.09
C LEU A 97 -11.28 -5.99 -7.49
N GLU A 98 -12.32 -6.67 -7.97
CA GLU A 98 -12.72 -7.99 -7.50
C GLU A 98 -11.64 -9.07 -7.70
N GLU A 99 -10.71 -8.86 -8.62
CA GLU A 99 -9.62 -9.80 -8.93
C GLU A 99 -8.44 -9.70 -7.95
N TYR A 100 -8.39 -8.64 -7.13
CA TYR A 100 -7.28 -8.38 -6.19
C TYR A 100 -7.54 -8.90 -4.77
N GLY A 101 -8.51 -9.80 -4.59
CA GLY A 101 -8.74 -10.45 -3.31
C GLY A 101 -9.92 -11.42 -3.31
N PRO A 102 -10.04 -12.26 -2.28
CA PRO A 102 -11.16 -13.18 -2.15
C PRO A 102 -12.50 -12.42 -1.99
N PRO A 103 -13.65 -13.03 -2.32
CA PRO A 103 -14.95 -12.36 -2.32
C PRO A 103 -15.34 -11.69 -1.00
N HIS A 104 -14.89 -12.24 0.14
CA HIS A 104 -15.19 -11.74 1.48
C HIS A 104 -14.23 -10.63 1.96
N MET A 105 -13.21 -10.29 1.19
CA MET A 105 -12.31 -9.18 1.50
C MET A 105 -13.06 -7.85 1.33
N CYS A 106 -12.90 -6.93 2.28
CA CYS A 106 -13.46 -5.60 2.16
C CYS A 106 -12.92 -4.88 0.92
N HIS A 107 -13.74 -3.97 0.38
CA HIS A 107 -13.42 -3.23 -0.84
C HIS A 107 -12.08 -2.47 -0.75
N ILE A 108 -11.81 -1.82 0.39
CA ILE A 108 -10.53 -1.14 0.61
C ILE A 108 -9.34 -2.11 0.65
N GLY A 109 -9.54 -3.34 1.10
CA GLY A 109 -8.48 -4.35 1.08
C GLY A 109 -8.10 -4.78 -0.32
N LYS A 110 -9.08 -4.90 -1.21
CA LYS A 110 -8.83 -5.17 -2.63
C LYS A 110 -8.06 -4.04 -3.31
N VAL A 111 -8.45 -2.78 -3.06
CA VAL A 111 -7.70 -1.60 -3.52
C VAL A 111 -6.27 -1.61 -2.99
N THR A 112 -6.13 -1.81 -1.68
CA THR A 112 -4.84 -1.82 -1.00
C THR A 112 -3.93 -2.90 -1.57
N ASN A 113 -4.46 -4.09 -1.86
CA ASN A 113 -3.71 -5.18 -2.50
C ASN A 113 -3.25 -4.81 -3.91
N CYS A 114 -4.14 -4.24 -4.74
CA CYS A 114 -3.76 -3.79 -6.08
C CYS A 114 -2.62 -2.78 -6.02
N LEU A 115 -2.76 -1.75 -5.17
CA LEU A 115 -1.74 -0.73 -4.99
C LEU A 115 -0.42 -1.37 -4.55
N HIS A 116 -0.43 -2.24 -3.54
CA HIS A 116 0.80 -2.88 -3.08
C HIS A 116 1.47 -3.75 -4.13
N LEU A 117 0.69 -4.45 -4.96
CA LEU A 117 1.22 -5.29 -6.02
C LEU A 117 1.99 -4.45 -7.05
N TYR A 118 1.38 -3.41 -7.62
CA TYR A 118 2.10 -2.63 -8.64
C TYR A 118 3.16 -1.72 -8.05
N LEU A 119 3.03 -1.31 -6.79
CA LEU A 119 4.14 -0.68 -6.08
C LEU A 119 5.30 -1.65 -5.90
N ILE A 120 5.07 -2.89 -5.48
CA ILE A 120 6.19 -3.80 -5.23
C ILE A 120 6.87 -4.22 -6.54
N LEU A 121 6.11 -4.52 -7.60
CA LEU A 121 6.63 -4.88 -8.91
C LEU A 121 7.47 -3.75 -9.53
N ASN A 122 7.02 -2.51 -9.36
CA ASN A 122 7.69 -1.33 -9.90
C ASN A 122 8.55 -0.62 -8.84
N CYS A 123 9.11 -1.38 -7.91
CA CYS A 123 9.97 -0.84 -6.88
C CYS A 123 11.17 -0.10 -7.49
N PRO A 124 11.34 1.20 -7.22
CA PRO A 124 12.42 1.98 -7.82
C PRO A 124 13.78 1.69 -7.19
N GLN A 125 13.79 1.21 -5.95
CA GLN A 125 15.00 0.94 -5.19
C GLN A 125 14.85 -0.32 -4.34
N TRP A 126 15.40 -1.40 -4.85
CA TRP A 126 15.53 -2.67 -4.13
C TRP A 126 16.76 -2.66 -3.24
N LYS A 127 16.63 -3.12 -2.00
CA LYS A 127 17.78 -3.41 -1.14
C LYS A 127 18.55 -4.62 -1.67
N THR A 128 19.86 -4.49 -1.77
CA THR A 128 20.74 -5.60 -2.13
C THR A 128 20.95 -6.53 -0.94
N SER A 129 20.35 -7.72 -0.97
CA SER A 129 20.61 -8.81 -0.03
C SER A 129 20.06 -10.12 -0.58
N GLU A 130 20.63 -11.25 -0.17
CA GLU A 130 20.13 -12.59 -0.56
C GLU A 130 18.63 -12.76 -0.26
N HIS A 131 18.15 -12.16 0.83
CA HIS A 131 16.73 -12.19 1.18
C HIS A 131 15.87 -11.44 0.16
N CYS A 132 16.25 -10.21 -0.17
CA CYS A 132 15.47 -9.34 -1.05
C CYS A 132 15.57 -9.75 -2.52
N ASP A 133 16.68 -10.35 -2.94
CA ASP A 133 16.80 -10.96 -4.27
C ASP A 133 15.78 -12.10 -4.42
N LYS A 134 15.67 -13.00 -3.43
CA LYS A 134 14.65 -14.07 -3.44
C LYS A 134 13.21 -13.55 -3.40
N VAL A 135 12.98 -12.40 -2.77
CA VAL A 135 11.65 -11.76 -2.78
C VAL A 135 11.35 -11.22 -4.17
N ARG A 136 12.29 -10.52 -4.80
CA ARG A 136 12.17 -10.01 -6.16
C ARG A 136 11.91 -11.14 -7.16
N ASP A 137 12.71 -12.20 -7.13
CA ASP A 137 12.56 -13.34 -8.06
C ASP A 137 11.18 -14.01 -7.96
N ARG A 138 10.57 -14.04 -6.75
CA ARG A 138 9.21 -14.59 -6.56
C ARG A 138 8.11 -13.65 -7.04
N LEU A 139 8.37 -12.36 -7.13
CA LEU A 139 7.36 -11.42 -7.61
C LEU A 139 7.15 -11.56 -9.11
N ASP A 140 8.20 -11.90 -9.86
CA ASP A 140 8.10 -12.22 -11.29
C ASP A 140 7.17 -13.42 -11.50
N ASP A 141 7.23 -14.43 -10.63
CA ASP A 141 6.29 -15.56 -10.64
C ASP A 141 4.85 -15.12 -10.31
N CYS A 142 4.68 -14.16 -9.38
CA CYS A 142 3.38 -13.64 -8.98
C CYS A 142 2.74 -12.71 -10.02
N GLU A 143 3.53 -11.95 -10.79
CA GLU A 143 3.04 -11.09 -11.86
C GLU A 143 2.19 -11.89 -12.87
N SER A 144 2.58 -13.14 -13.15
CA SER A 144 1.85 -14.03 -14.06
C SER A 144 0.47 -14.48 -13.56
N VAL A 145 0.15 -14.26 -12.28
CA VAL A 145 -1.09 -14.72 -11.62
C VAL A 145 -2.10 -13.58 -11.46
N PHE A 146 -1.65 -12.33 -11.42
CA PHE A 146 -2.51 -11.16 -11.29
C PHE A 146 -2.73 -10.48 -12.66
N PRO A 147 -3.85 -9.74 -12.85
CA PRO A 147 -4.27 -9.22 -14.15
C PRO A 147 -3.41 -8.10 -14.75
#